data_AF-A0AA43QCZ1-F1
#
_entry.id   AF-A0AA43QCZ1-F1
#
_cell.length_a   1.000
_cell.length_b   1.000
_cell.length_c   1.000
_cell.angle_alpha   90.00
_cell.angle_beta   90.00
_cell.angle_gamma   90.00
#
_symmetry.space_group_name_H-M   'P 1'
#
loop_
_entity.id
_entity.type
_entity.pdbx_description
1 polymer ?
#
loop_
_entity_poly.entity_id
_entity_poly.type
_entity_poly.pdbx_seq_one_letter_code
_entity_poly.pdbx_strand_id
1 'polypeptide(L)'
;MTKRQSIYRVQKPDSASGSWCVQVRVNGRVKSKSFADSKFGGKDSALEAATKYRNDFFESLGLSARLNKPANPYPGVSRTESIREQGKYKRNDAYWQAYWSDGMTGKQHTQRFSIRQLGEEGAKSAAIKARKHATHSLSIGEDPFFIQPSSKFARLWRYMDFTKFLALLEDSALFFSKATRFEDPYEGAFSKSNRQHRDFVLSRMQQEPQPVVEQDSEHYAISCWYAATHESAAMWQLYAGSNDAIAIRTSFGKLRTALPDSVKIGLVKYADYNQQWISEQAPIHRFMYKRISFKHEAELRAIIDLDDPNVPLNGQIRNGNYVVGLDLNRLITRVFVSPKSQDWYFDLVCKVCKRYGLKTQPIRSSLYDGPVT
;
A
#
# COMPACT_ATOMS: atom_id res chain seq x y z
N MET A 1 24.97 12.71 13.13
CA MET A 1 25.38 12.21 14.47
C MET A 1 25.13 10.71 14.52
N THR A 2 26.20 9.91 14.50
CA THR A 2 26.14 8.45 14.67
C THR A 2 25.56 8.16 16.06
N LYS A 3 24.40 7.49 16.14
CA LYS A 3 23.86 6.99 17.41
C LYS A 3 24.96 6.17 18.09
N ARG A 4 25.38 6.57 19.29
CA ARG A 4 26.38 5.84 20.08
C ARG A 4 25.74 4.52 20.53
N GLN A 5 25.91 3.47 19.73
CA GLN A 5 25.23 2.21 19.93
C GLN A 5 25.56 1.67 21.33
N SER A 6 24.52 1.27 22.06
CA SER A 6 24.59 0.77 23.44
C SER A 6 25.13 1.73 24.50
N ILE A 7 25.29 3.03 24.21
CA ILE A 7 25.70 4.05 25.20
C ILE A 7 24.69 5.20 25.20
N TYR A 8 24.17 5.57 26.36
CA TYR A 8 23.29 6.73 26.52
C TYR A 8 23.63 7.52 27.78
N ARG A 9 23.19 8.78 27.83
CA ARG A 9 23.40 9.68 28.96
C ARG A 9 22.19 9.63 29.88
N VAL A 10 22.42 9.60 31.18
CA VAL A 10 21.38 9.77 32.22
C VAL A 10 21.73 10.99 33.06
N GLN A 11 20.92 12.05 32.93
CA GLN A 11 21.09 13.31 33.66
C GLN A 11 19.72 13.83 34.07
N LYS A 12 19.59 14.26 35.33
CA LYS A 12 18.37 14.91 35.81
C LYS A 12 18.36 16.37 35.32
N PRO A 13 17.18 16.95 35.02
CA PRO A 13 17.07 18.32 34.47
C PRO A 13 17.83 19.37 35.30
N ASP A 14 17.84 19.23 36.63
CA ASP A 14 18.40 20.22 37.56
C ASP A 14 19.77 19.82 38.12
N SER A 15 20.43 18.80 37.56
CA SER A 15 21.72 18.33 38.06
C SER A 15 22.85 18.63 37.07
N ALA A 16 23.89 19.31 37.57
CA ALA A 16 25.13 19.54 36.84
C ALA A 16 25.96 18.24 36.63
N SER A 17 25.59 17.16 37.33
CA SER A 17 26.26 15.86 37.28
C SER A 17 25.33 14.78 36.75
N GLY A 18 25.88 13.81 36.03
CA GLY A 18 25.13 12.61 35.71
C GLY A 18 26.04 11.42 35.41
N SER A 19 25.53 10.42 34.72
CA SER A 19 26.31 9.28 34.24
C SER A 19 26.12 8.96 32.75
N TRP A 20 27.13 8.30 32.17
CA TRP A 20 26.99 7.52 30.94
C TRP A 20 26.63 6.08 31.30
N CYS A 21 25.66 5.51 30.61
CA CYS A 21 25.21 4.14 30.81
C CYS A 21 25.46 3.31 29.55
N VAL A 22 26.14 2.18 29.72
CA VAL A 22 26.28 1.15 28.68
C VAL A 22 25.20 0.11 28.91
N GLN A 23 24.42 -0.24 27.89
CA GLN A 23 23.37 -1.26 27.98
C GLN A 23 23.39 -2.18 26.76
N VAL A 24 23.48 -3.49 27.03
CA VAL A 24 23.59 -4.54 26.02
C VAL A 24 22.66 -5.70 26.38
N ARG A 25 21.93 -6.23 25.40
CA ARG A 25 21.10 -7.42 25.58
C ARG A 25 21.85 -8.66 25.09
N VAL A 26 22.05 -9.64 25.98
CA VAL A 26 22.75 -10.90 25.71
C VAL A 26 21.88 -12.05 26.20
N ASN A 27 21.55 -12.99 25.31
CA ASN A 27 20.68 -14.15 25.63
C ASN A 27 19.38 -13.77 26.33
N GLY A 28 18.68 -12.75 25.80
CA GLY A 28 17.42 -12.22 26.35
C GLY A 28 17.56 -11.31 27.58
N ARG A 29 18.68 -11.38 28.31
CA ARG A 29 18.94 -10.59 29.53
C ARG A 29 19.63 -9.27 29.21
N VAL A 30 19.25 -8.22 29.92
CA VAL A 30 19.87 -6.89 29.82
C VAL A 30 21.04 -6.83 30.81
N LYS A 31 22.23 -6.50 30.31
CA LYS A 31 23.40 -6.15 31.12
C LYS A 31 23.64 -4.65 30.96
N SER A 32 23.74 -3.94 32.08
CA SER A 32 24.01 -2.51 32.11
C SER A 32 25.13 -2.15 33.07
N LYS A 33 25.86 -1.07 32.78
CA LYS A 33 26.88 -0.48 33.66
C LYS A 33 26.90 1.03 33.51
N SER A 34 26.92 1.76 34.62
CA SER A 34 26.96 3.22 34.66
C SER A 34 28.35 3.76 35.01
N PHE A 35 28.66 4.94 34.48
CA PHE A 35 29.91 5.65 34.60
C PHE A 35 29.58 7.10 34.98
N ALA A 36 29.63 7.42 36.27
CA ALA A 36 29.26 8.73 36.80
C ALA A 36 30.35 9.78 36.55
N ASP A 37 29.97 10.98 36.12
CA ASP A 37 30.89 12.07 35.83
C ASP A 37 31.78 12.40 37.03
N SER A 38 31.21 12.39 38.24
CA SER A 38 31.94 12.63 39.49
C SER A 38 33.03 11.60 39.78
N LYS A 39 32.85 10.36 39.33
CA LYS A 39 33.81 9.27 39.59
C LYS A 39 34.93 9.21 38.57
N PHE A 40 34.67 9.71 37.35
CA PHE A 40 35.60 9.57 36.23
C PHE A 40 36.24 10.92 35.83
N GLY A 41 36.06 11.98 36.62
CA GLY A 41 36.74 13.26 36.38
C GLY A 41 36.06 14.13 35.31
N GLY A 42 34.73 14.01 35.19
CA GLY A 42 33.93 14.79 34.27
C GLY A 42 33.27 13.98 33.16
N LYS A 43 32.45 14.67 32.36
CA LYS A 43 31.56 14.08 31.35
C LYS A 43 32.31 13.33 30.24
N ASP A 44 33.44 13.87 29.78
CA ASP A 44 34.17 13.30 28.64
C ASP A 44 35.00 12.08 29.07
N SER A 45 35.69 12.17 30.20
CA SER A 45 36.39 11.03 30.80
C SER A 45 35.45 9.88 31.19
N ALA A 46 34.24 10.19 31.69
CA ALA A 46 33.21 9.18 31.93
C ALA A 46 32.72 8.52 30.63
N LEU A 47 32.64 9.28 29.53
CA LEU A 47 32.28 8.75 28.22
C LEU A 47 33.38 7.84 27.65
N GLU A 48 34.65 8.22 27.80
CA GLU A 48 35.80 7.40 27.38
C GLU A 48 35.82 6.07 28.13
N ALA A 49 35.65 6.11 29.46
CA ALA A 49 35.55 4.91 30.29
C ALA A 49 34.36 4.02 29.87
N ALA A 50 33.19 4.61 29.61
CA ALA A 50 32.02 3.88 29.12
C ALA A 50 32.26 3.27 27.72
N THR A 51 32.95 4.00 26.84
CA THR A 51 33.28 3.57 25.48
C THR A 51 34.26 2.41 25.49
N LYS A 52 35.32 2.51 26.30
CA LYS A 52 36.30 1.44 26.50
C LYS A 52 35.62 0.18 27.04
N TYR A 53 34.84 0.31 28.12
CA TYR A 53 34.10 -0.82 28.68
C TYR A 53 33.16 -1.48 27.66
N ARG A 54 32.43 -0.69 26.87
CA ARG A 54 31.57 -1.24 25.80
C ARG A 54 32.41 -2.02 24.80
N ASN A 55 33.53 -1.48 24.32
CA ASN A 55 34.35 -2.14 23.31
C ASN A 55 34.91 -3.47 23.85
N ASP A 56 35.53 -3.45 25.03
CA ASP A 56 36.05 -4.64 25.72
C ASP A 56 34.94 -5.69 25.96
N PHE A 57 33.73 -5.23 26.30
CA PHE A 57 32.59 -6.10 26.53
C PHE A 57 32.04 -6.74 25.24
N PHE A 58 32.04 -6.02 24.11
CA PHE A 58 31.65 -6.60 22.82
C PHE A 58 32.72 -7.55 22.28
N GLU A 59 34.00 -7.25 22.51
CA GLU A 59 35.12 -8.13 22.13
C GLU A 59 35.08 -9.46 22.89
N SER A 60 34.89 -9.42 24.22
CA SER A 60 34.76 -10.64 25.02
C SER A 60 33.56 -11.53 24.64
N LEU A 61 32.58 -10.98 23.92
CA LEU A 61 31.43 -11.73 23.38
C LEU A 61 31.62 -12.17 21.91
N GLY A 62 32.76 -11.85 21.28
CA GLY A 62 32.97 -12.06 19.85
C GLY A 62 32.05 -11.22 18.95
N LEU A 63 31.58 -10.07 19.45
CA LEU A 63 30.58 -9.21 18.80
C LEU A 63 31.15 -7.88 18.27
N SER A 64 32.47 -7.72 18.19
CA SER A 64 33.13 -6.48 17.75
C SER A 64 32.60 -5.96 16.41
N ALA A 65 32.26 -6.85 15.46
CA ALA A 65 31.67 -6.49 14.17
C ALA A 65 30.32 -5.74 14.29
N ARG A 66 29.60 -5.84 15.41
CA ARG A 66 28.35 -5.11 15.66
C ARG A 66 28.57 -3.63 15.94
N LEU A 67 29.74 -3.24 16.45
CA LEU A 67 30.09 -1.83 16.74
C LEU A 67 30.37 -1.04 15.45
N ASN A 68 30.85 -1.73 14.42
CA ASN A 68 31.22 -1.15 13.13
C ASN A 68 30.11 -1.26 12.09
N LYS A 69 28.89 -1.69 12.48
CA LYS A 69 27.79 -1.69 11.53
C LYS A 69 27.44 -0.25 11.19
N PRO A 70 27.51 0.15 9.91
CA PRO A 70 27.04 1.47 9.51
C PRO A 70 25.60 1.62 9.95
N ALA A 71 25.25 2.83 10.43
CA ALA A 71 23.87 3.13 10.78
C ALA A 71 23.00 2.78 9.58
N ASN A 72 22.04 1.86 9.76
CA ASN A 72 21.14 1.49 8.68
C ASN A 72 20.43 2.76 8.20
N PRO A 73 20.66 3.21 6.94
CA PRO A 73 20.08 4.45 6.45
C PRO A 73 18.55 4.38 6.37
N TYR A 74 17.97 3.19 6.45
CA TYR A 74 16.54 2.94 6.42
C TYR A 74 16.08 2.15 7.67
N PRO A 75 15.93 2.80 8.84
CA PRO A 75 15.37 2.15 10.02
C PRO A 75 13.98 1.56 9.74
N GLY A 76 13.76 0.29 10.11
CA GLY A 76 12.54 -0.41 9.70
C GLY A 76 12.71 -1.24 8.44
N VAL A 77 13.86 -1.22 7.76
CA VAL A 77 14.09 -1.97 6.51
C VAL A 77 15.33 -2.83 6.62
N SER A 78 15.23 -4.11 6.24
CA SER A 78 16.36 -5.05 6.30
C SER A 78 16.30 -6.09 5.19
N ARG A 79 17.46 -6.60 4.78
CA ARG A 79 17.58 -7.79 3.93
C ARG A 79 17.56 -9.05 4.80
N THR A 80 16.82 -10.07 4.39
CA THR A 80 16.74 -11.38 5.05
C THR A 80 16.88 -12.50 4.03
N GLU A 81 17.49 -13.60 4.46
CA GLU A 81 17.60 -14.83 3.68
C GLU A 81 17.05 -15.97 4.52
N SER A 82 16.37 -16.90 3.87
CA SER A 82 15.87 -18.11 4.49
C SER A 82 16.09 -19.29 3.56
N ILE A 83 16.51 -20.42 4.13
CA ILE A 83 16.60 -21.68 3.42
C ILE A 83 15.31 -22.45 3.71
N ARG A 84 14.56 -22.80 2.67
CA ARG A 84 13.41 -23.71 2.75
C ARG A 84 13.84 -25.08 2.27
N GLU A 85 13.66 -26.08 3.11
CA GLU A 85 13.90 -27.48 2.76
C GLU A 85 12.56 -28.16 2.44
N GLN A 86 12.45 -28.76 1.26
CA GLN A 86 11.33 -29.61 0.86
C GLN A 86 11.89 -30.95 0.39
N GLY A 87 11.91 -31.94 1.29
CA GLY A 87 12.52 -33.24 1.04
C GLY A 87 14.03 -33.09 0.76
N LYS A 88 14.50 -33.57 -0.40
CA LYS A 88 15.91 -33.45 -0.83
C LYS A 88 16.29 -32.08 -1.41
N TYR A 89 15.30 -31.22 -1.70
CA TYR A 89 15.55 -29.93 -2.33
C TYR A 89 15.71 -28.82 -1.29
N LYS A 90 16.86 -28.12 -1.35
CA LYS A 90 17.11 -26.89 -0.58
C LYS A 90 16.93 -25.69 -1.49
N ARG A 91 16.08 -24.75 -1.08
CA ARG A 91 15.83 -23.51 -1.80
C ARG A 91 16.19 -22.31 -0.94
N ASN A 92 17.08 -21.45 -1.45
CA ASN A 92 17.37 -20.17 -0.83
C ASN A 92 16.36 -19.13 -1.32
N ASP A 93 15.58 -18.58 -0.41
CA ASP A 93 14.73 -17.43 -0.67
C ASP A 93 15.32 -16.20 0.02
N ALA A 94 15.51 -15.13 -0.75
CA ALA A 94 16.04 -13.86 -0.27
C ALA A 94 14.99 -12.75 -0.44
N TYR A 95 14.87 -11.90 0.58
CA TYR A 95 13.88 -10.83 0.65
C TYR A 95 14.49 -9.54 1.17
N TRP A 96 13.97 -8.43 0.68
CA TRP A 96 13.97 -7.19 1.46
C TRP A 96 12.66 -7.09 2.23
N GLN A 97 12.71 -6.65 3.47
CA GLN A 97 11.52 -6.52 4.30
C GLN A 97 11.45 -5.15 4.98
N ALA A 98 10.23 -4.66 5.14
CA ALA A 98 9.89 -3.47 5.89
C ALA A 98 9.08 -3.88 7.12
N TYR A 99 9.38 -3.31 8.29
CA TYR A 99 8.64 -3.52 9.52
C TYR A 99 8.19 -2.20 10.14
N TRP A 100 7.01 -2.20 10.75
CA TRP A 100 6.44 -1.06 11.46
C TRP A 100 5.59 -1.51 12.63
N SER A 101 5.45 -0.63 13.62
CA SER A 101 4.55 -0.84 14.75
C SER A 101 3.41 0.16 14.63
N ASP A 102 2.21 -0.31 14.86
CA ASP A 102 1.08 0.55 15.16
C ASP A 102 1.31 1.18 16.55
N GLY A 103 1.28 2.51 16.63
CA GLY A 103 1.52 3.24 17.87
C GLY A 103 0.38 3.11 18.88
N MET A 104 -0.84 2.79 18.44
CA MET A 104 -2.01 2.62 19.30
C MET A 104 -2.10 1.20 19.86
N THR A 105 -1.90 0.19 19.00
CA THR A 105 -2.04 -1.22 19.42
C THR A 105 -0.70 -1.87 19.83
N GLY A 106 0.43 -1.25 19.48
CA GLY A 106 1.77 -1.83 19.66
C GLY A 106 2.08 -2.99 18.70
N LYS A 107 1.11 -3.40 17.86
CA LYS A 107 1.23 -4.56 16.97
C LYS A 107 2.29 -4.31 15.91
N GLN A 108 3.18 -5.29 15.71
CA GLN A 108 4.19 -5.24 14.66
C GLN A 108 3.65 -5.82 13.35
N HIS A 109 3.85 -5.07 12.27
CA HIS A 109 3.57 -5.46 10.91
C HIS A 109 4.88 -5.63 10.16
N THR A 110 4.93 -6.60 9.26
CA THR A 110 6.09 -6.84 8.38
C THR A 110 5.59 -7.12 6.98
N GLN A 111 6.21 -6.48 5.99
CA GLN A 111 5.98 -6.75 4.57
C GLN A 111 7.29 -7.16 3.91
N ARG A 112 7.25 -8.23 3.11
CA ARG A 112 8.42 -8.80 2.44
C ARG A 112 8.31 -8.64 0.93
N PHE A 113 9.46 -8.40 0.30
CA PHE A 113 9.62 -8.17 -1.13
C PHE A 113 10.66 -9.15 -1.65
N SER A 114 10.24 -10.06 -2.54
CA SER A 114 11.08 -11.14 -3.05
C SER A 114 12.15 -10.61 -4.01
N ILE A 115 13.42 -10.89 -3.72
CA ILE A 115 14.54 -10.56 -4.60
C ILE A 115 14.41 -11.32 -5.92
N ARG A 116 13.89 -12.55 -5.90
CA ARG A 116 13.62 -13.34 -7.11
C ARG A 116 12.61 -12.66 -8.05
N GLN A 117 11.63 -11.95 -7.50
CA GLN A 117 10.57 -11.31 -8.30
C GLN A 117 10.94 -9.89 -8.75
N LEU A 118 11.71 -9.15 -7.95
CA LEU A 118 11.95 -7.71 -8.17
C LEU A 118 13.42 -7.37 -8.42
N GLY A 119 14.33 -8.33 -8.33
CA GLY A 119 15.77 -8.07 -8.24
C GLY A 119 16.15 -7.46 -6.88
N GLU A 120 17.45 -7.35 -6.63
CA GLU A 120 18.00 -6.83 -5.36
C GLU A 120 17.56 -5.37 -5.12
N GLU A 121 17.85 -4.49 -6.09
CA GLU A 121 17.52 -3.06 -5.98
C GLU A 121 16.01 -2.80 -6.03
N GLY A 122 15.26 -3.56 -6.83
CA GLY A 122 13.81 -3.43 -6.89
C GLY A 122 13.14 -3.84 -5.58
N ALA A 123 13.57 -4.96 -4.97
CA ALA A 123 13.07 -5.40 -3.67
C ALA A 123 13.42 -4.41 -2.54
N LYS A 124 14.67 -3.91 -2.53
CA LYS A 124 15.13 -2.89 -1.58
C LYS A 124 14.33 -1.59 -1.69
N SER A 125 14.19 -1.07 -2.91
CA SER A 125 13.40 0.13 -3.20
C SER A 125 11.94 -0.02 -2.77
N ALA A 126 11.34 -1.19 -3.04
CA ALA A 126 9.98 -1.50 -2.61
C ALA A 126 9.84 -1.54 -1.08
N ALA A 127 10.78 -2.14 -0.36
CA ALA A 127 10.77 -2.15 1.11
C ALA A 127 10.91 -0.75 1.71
N ILE A 128 11.80 0.10 1.16
CA ILE A 128 11.94 1.49 1.59
C ILE A 128 10.64 2.27 1.35
N LYS A 129 10.03 2.14 0.18
CA LYS A 129 8.75 2.79 -0.15
C LYS A 129 7.64 2.33 0.79
N ALA A 130 7.53 1.04 1.06
CA ALA A 130 6.53 0.49 1.96
C ALA A 130 6.70 0.99 3.40
N ARG A 131 7.95 1.05 3.91
CA ARG A 131 8.22 1.60 5.25
C ARG A 131 7.85 3.08 5.35
N LYS A 132 8.21 3.88 4.34
CA LYS A 132 7.86 5.31 4.29
C LYS A 132 6.35 5.50 4.22
N HIS A 133 5.67 4.77 3.34
CA HIS A 133 4.21 4.78 3.22
C HIS A 133 3.56 4.43 4.55
N ALA A 134 3.95 3.30 5.16
CA ALA A 134 3.32 2.84 6.39
C ALA A 134 3.50 3.83 7.56
N THR A 135 4.69 4.43 7.67
CA THR A 135 4.96 5.45 8.70
C THR A 135 4.11 6.71 8.47
N HIS A 136 3.95 7.12 7.20
CA HIS A 136 3.13 8.28 6.87
C HIS A 136 1.64 8.01 7.09
N SER A 137 1.10 6.90 6.58
CA SER A 137 -0.31 6.54 6.77
C SER A 137 -0.67 6.49 8.25
N LEU A 138 0.14 5.83 9.08
CA LEU A 138 -0.08 5.80 10.53
C LEU A 138 -0.03 7.19 11.19
N SER A 139 0.84 8.09 10.71
CA SER A 139 0.91 9.46 11.25
C SER A 139 -0.33 10.31 10.97
N ILE A 140 -1.14 9.92 10.00
CA ILE A 140 -2.40 10.60 9.62
C ILE A 140 -3.64 9.75 9.92
N GLY A 141 -3.50 8.65 10.66
CA GLY A 141 -4.62 7.77 11.01
C GLY A 141 -5.16 6.91 9.85
N GLU A 142 -4.41 6.76 8.76
CA GLU A 142 -4.78 5.90 7.64
C GLU A 142 -4.20 4.49 7.79
N ASP A 143 -4.90 3.52 7.20
CA ASP A 143 -4.45 2.13 7.14
C ASP A 143 -3.31 1.96 6.11
N PRO A 144 -2.10 1.57 6.55
CA PRO A 144 -0.94 1.40 5.67
C PRO A 144 -1.10 0.27 4.65
N PHE A 145 -2.11 -0.60 4.80
CA PHE A 145 -2.40 -1.66 3.85
C PHE A 145 -2.86 -1.13 2.49
N PHE A 146 -3.53 0.03 2.46
CA PHE A 146 -3.96 0.71 1.24
C PHE A 146 -2.80 1.52 0.66
N ILE A 147 -2.00 0.89 -0.19
CA ILE A 147 -0.84 1.52 -0.82
C ILE A 147 -1.34 2.54 -1.85
N GLN A 148 -1.01 3.82 -1.66
CA GLN A 148 -1.44 4.88 -2.55
C GLN A 148 -0.38 5.20 -3.62
N PRO A 149 -0.75 5.79 -4.77
CA PRO A 149 0.23 6.34 -5.69
C PRO A 149 1.15 7.35 -5.01
N SER A 150 2.45 7.28 -5.30
CA SER A 150 3.47 8.15 -4.65
C SER A 150 3.32 9.65 -4.90
N SER A 151 2.42 10.05 -5.81
CA SER A 151 2.17 11.44 -6.16
C SER A 151 0.67 11.69 -6.28
N LYS A 152 0.21 12.80 -5.70
CA LYS A 152 -1.16 13.30 -5.89
C LYS A 152 -1.50 13.59 -7.36
N PHE A 153 -0.48 13.76 -8.21
CA PHE A 153 -0.64 14.00 -9.65
C PHE A 153 -0.66 12.70 -10.48
N ALA A 154 -0.57 11.52 -9.86
CA ALA A 154 -0.68 10.25 -10.55
C ALA A 154 -1.99 10.21 -11.35
N ARG A 155 -1.88 9.90 -12.65
CA ARG A 155 -3.02 9.87 -13.57
C ARG A 155 -3.86 8.63 -13.34
N LEU A 156 -5.16 8.84 -13.25
CA LEU A 156 -6.15 7.78 -13.13
C LEU A 156 -7.10 7.89 -14.32
N TRP A 157 -7.41 6.75 -14.92
CA TRP A 157 -8.33 6.65 -16.04
C TRP A 157 -9.48 5.75 -15.67
N ARG A 158 -10.66 6.02 -16.22
CA ARG A 158 -11.79 5.11 -16.17
C ARG A 158 -12.36 4.96 -17.57
N TYR A 159 -12.18 3.78 -18.12
CA TYR A 159 -12.71 3.37 -19.42
C TYR A 159 -14.13 2.86 -19.22
N MET A 160 -15.02 3.22 -20.14
CA MET A 160 -16.43 2.83 -20.08
C MET A 160 -17.11 2.98 -21.44
N ASP A 161 -18.27 2.35 -21.58
CA ASP A 161 -19.16 2.56 -22.71
C ASP A 161 -19.95 3.88 -22.55
N PHE A 162 -20.70 4.23 -23.61
CA PHE A 162 -21.52 5.44 -23.61
C PHE A 162 -22.61 5.43 -22.54
N THR A 163 -23.21 4.27 -22.23
CA THR A 163 -24.34 4.19 -21.29
C THR A 163 -23.89 4.41 -19.86
N LYS A 164 -22.75 3.85 -19.46
CA LYS A 164 -22.09 4.13 -18.18
C LYS A 164 -21.62 5.57 -18.08
N PHE A 165 -21.12 6.16 -19.18
CA PHE A 165 -20.76 7.58 -19.21
C PHE A 165 -21.98 8.48 -19.02
N LEU A 166 -23.10 8.17 -19.69
CA LEU A 166 -24.35 8.92 -19.52
C LEU A 166 -24.88 8.79 -18.09
N ALA A 167 -24.85 7.58 -17.51
CA ALA A 167 -25.24 7.37 -16.11
C ALA A 167 -24.39 8.19 -15.13
N LEU A 168 -23.07 8.28 -15.36
CA LEU A 168 -22.17 9.14 -14.57
C LEU A 168 -22.61 10.61 -14.63
N LEU A 169 -22.95 11.11 -15.82
CA LEU A 169 -23.37 12.50 -16.04
C LEU A 169 -24.74 12.80 -15.44
N GLU A 170 -25.72 11.94 -15.72
CA GLU A 170 -27.11 12.07 -15.25
C GLU A 170 -27.17 12.08 -13.73
N ASP A 171 -26.47 11.15 -13.09
CA ASP A 171 -26.48 11.04 -11.63
C ASP A 171 -25.54 12.03 -10.95
N SER A 172 -24.63 12.66 -11.70
CA SER A 172 -23.49 13.40 -11.18
C SER A 172 -22.81 12.66 -10.01
N ALA A 173 -22.62 11.35 -10.16
CA ALA A 173 -22.22 10.47 -9.07
C ALA A 173 -21.27 9.36 -9.53
N LEU A 174 -20.28 9.04 -8.69
CA LEU A 174 -19.39 7.92 -8.95
C LEU A 174 -20.05 6.61 -8.55
N PHE A 175 -20.16 5.71 -9.52
CA PHE A 175 -20.63 4.35 -9.31
C PHE A 175 -19.60 3.46 -8.60
N PHE A 176 -20.08 2.72 -7.59
CA PHE A 176 -19.40 1.64 -6.88
C PHE A 176 -20.21 0.33 -7.03
N SER A 177 -19.58 -0.68 -7.62
CA SER A 177 -20.16 -2.02 -7.75
C SER A 177 -20.10 -2.75 -6.43
N LYS A 178 -21.15 -3.50 -6.05
CA LYS A 178 -21.03 -4.45 -4.95
C LYS A 178 -19.92 -5.46 -5.24
N ALA A 179 -19.15 -5.82 -4.22
CA ALA A 179 -18.06 -6.78 -4.37
C ALA A 179 -18.55 -8.17 -4.81
N THR A 180 -19.79 -8.54 -4.49
CA THR A 180 -20.45 -9.78 -4.97
C THR A 180 -20.70 -9.82 -6.48
N ARG A 181 -20.61 -8.69 -7.17
CA ARG A 181 -20.80 -8.58 -8.63
C ARG A 181 -19.50 -8.66 -9.43
N PHE A 182 -18.39 -8.97 -8.80
CA PHE A 182 -17.12 -9.17 -9.51
C PHE A 182 -17.16 -10.47 -10.31
N GLU A 183 -16.67 -10.40 -11.55
CA GLU A 183 -16.71 -11.51 -12.49
C GLU A 183 -15.61 -12.55 -12.21
N ASP A 184 -14.45 -12.11 -11.71
CA ASP A 184 -13.36 -13.01 -11.34
C ASP A 184 -13.64 -13.63 -9.96
N PRO A 185 -13.85 -14.96 -9.85
CA PRO A 185 -14.14 -15.62 -8.58
C PRO A 185 -12.99 -15.57 -7.57
N TYR A 186 -11.80 -15.14 -7.97
CA TYR A 186 -10.66 -14.94 -7.06
C TYR A 186 -10.67 -13.57 -6.38
N GLU A 187 -11.44 -12.60 -6.89
CA GLU A 187 -11.48 -11.26 -6.32
C GLU A 187 -12.28 -11.26 -5.02
N GLY A 188 -11.60 -10.99 -3.91
CA GLY A 188 -12.17 -11.11 -2.57
C GLY A 188 -12.03 -12.51 -1.94
N ALA A 189 -11.50 -13.50 -2.67
CA ALA A 189 -11.26 -14.84 -2.14
C ALA A 189 -9.91 -14.95 -1.39
N PHE A 190 -9.81 -15.95 -0.50
CA PHE A 190 -8.54 -16.34 0.09
C PHE A 190 -7.76 -17.33 -0.79
N SER A 191 -6.43 -17.28 -0.71
CA SER A 191 -5.57 -18.17 -1.51
C SER A 191 -5.60 -19.62 -1.04
N LYS A 192 -5.08 -20.53 -1.87
CA LYS A 192 -4.76 -21.91 -1.45
C LYS A 192 -3.79 -21.93 -0.27
N SER A 193 -2.81 -21.01 -0.24
CA SER A 193 -1.86 -20.88 0.87
C SER A 193 -2.55 -20.49 2.17
N ASN A 194 -3.61 -19.66 2.14
CA ASN A 194 -4.41 -19.37 3.32
C ASN A 194 -5.00 -20.67 3.86
N ARG A 195 -5.76 -21.38 3.02
CA ARG A 195 -6.42 -22.64 3.42
C ARG A 195 -5.47 -23.72 3.95
N GLN A 196 -4.29 -23.88 3.36
CA GLN A 196 -3.35 -24.96 3.71
C GLN A 196 -2.47 -24.65 4.92
N HIS A 197 -2.21 -23.38 5.23
CA HIS A 197 -1.21 -22.99 6.22
C HIS A 197 -1.77 -22.14 7.36
N ARG A 198 -3.09 -21.92 7.41
CA ARG A 198 -3.73 -21.05 8.41
C ARG A 198 -3.43 -21.46 9.84
N ASP A 199 -3.64 -22.72 10.18
CA ASP A 199 -3.43 -23.21 11.56
C ASP A 199 -1.99 -23.01 12.01
N PHE A 200 -1.03 -23.20 11.10
CA PHE A 200 0.39 -22.94 11.36
C PHE A 200 0.65 -21.44 11.59
N VAL A 201 0.03 -20.56 10.81
CA VAL A 201 0.18 -19.10 10.98
C VAL A 201 -0.48 -18.62 12.28
N LEU A 202 -1.69 -19.08 12.59
CA LEU A 202 -2.44 -18.68 13.79
C LEU A 202 -1.77 -19.19 15.08
N SER A 203 -1.30 -20.43 15.10
CA SER A 203 -0.56 -20.97 16.26
C SER A 203 0.71 -20.18 16.56
N ARG A 204 1.43 -19.70 15.54
CA ARG A 204 2.59 -18.78 15.71
C ARG A 204 2.21 -17.42 16.28
N MET A 205 0.96 -16.99 16.08
CA MET A 205 0.40 -15.76 16.64
C MET A 205 -0.29 -15.98 17.99
N GLN A 206 -0.22 -17.18 18.56
CA GLN A 206 -0.93 -17.57 19.79
C GLN A 206 -2.46 -17.37 19.68
N GLN A 207 -2.99 -17.53 18.47
CA GLN A 207 -4.43 -17.50 18.20
C GLN A 207 -4.93 -18.93 17.98
N GLU A 208 -6.12 -19.23 18.49
CA GLU A 208 -6.75 -20.52 18.21
C GLU A 208 -7.07 -20.68 16.72
N PRO A 209 -6.87 -21.88 16.15
CA PRO A 209 -7.31 -22.17 14.81
C PRO A 209 -8.82 -21.97 14.72
N GLN A 210 -9.25 -21.08 13.83
CA GLN A 210 -10.65 -20.95 13.46
C GLN A 210 -10.82 -21.43 12.01
N PRO A 211 -12.02 -21.84 11.58
CA PRO A 211 -12.28 -22.00 10.15
C PRO A 211 -12.11 -20.66 9.44
N VAL A 212 -11.74 -20.70 8.16
CA VAL A 212 -11.85 -19.52 7.29
C VAL A 212 -13.34 -19.24 7.12
N VAL A 213 -13.85 -18.25 7.83
CA VAL A 213 -15.18 -17.72 7.56
C VAL A 213 -15.00 -16.70 6.45
N GLU A 214 -15.44 -17.04 5.25
CA GLU A 214 -15.63 -16.02 4.22
C GLU A 214 -16.73 -15.09 4.72
N GLN A 215 -16.32 -13.92 5.21
CA GLN A 215 -17.26 -12.87 5.59
C GLN A 215 -18.06 -12.44 4.36
N ASP A 216 -19.26 -11.92 4.60
CA ASP A 216 -20.13 -11.52 3.52
C ASP A 216 -19.50 -10.36 2.72
N SER A 217 -19.43 -10.54 1.41
CA SER A 217 -18.94 -9.55 0.46
C SER A 217 -20.00 -8.48 0.14
N GLU A 218 -21.25 -8.68 0.56
CA GLU A 218 -22.37 -7.76 0.33
C GLU A 218 -22.17 -6.36 0.95
N HIS A 219 -21.34 -6.27 1.98
CA HIS A 219 -21.06 -5.02 2.71
C HIS A 219 -20.01 -4.13 2.04
N TYR A 220 -19.40 -4.57 0.92
CA TYR A 220 -18.35 -3.79 0.26
C TYR A 220 -18.79 -3.29 -1.11
N ALA A 221 -18.61 -1.99 -1.35
CA ALA A 221 -18.83 -1.36 -2.65
C ALA A 221 -17.52 -0.79 -3.21
N ILE A 222 -17.21 -1.07 -4.46
CA ILE A 222 -15.88 -0.86 -5.06
C ILE A 222 -15.98 -0.09 -6.38
N SER A 223 -15.13 0.94 -6.53
CA SER A 223 -14.94 1.68 -7.79
C SER A 223 -13.49 1.54 -8.26
N CYS A 224 -13.30 1.03 -9.47
CA CYS A 224 -11.99 0.70 -10.03
C CYS A 224 -11.52 1.74 -11.06
N TRP A 225 -10.21 2.00 -11.04
CA TRP A 225 -9.52 2.96 -11.90
C TRP A 225 -8.23 2.38 -12.45
N TYR A 226 -7.87 2.75 -13.67
CA TYR A 226 -6.59 2.41 -14.30
C TYR A 226 -5.53 3.45 -13.91
N ALA A 227 -4.53 3.05 -13.12
CA ALA A 227 -3.50 3.97 -12.60
C ALA A 227 -2.24 3.94 -13.48
N ALA A 228 -2.24 4.72 -14.56
CA ALA A 228 -1.13 4.78 -15.51
C ALA A 228 -0.92 6.18 -16.10
N THR A 229 0.31 6.46 -16.52
CA THR A 229 0.69 7.74 -17.12
C THR A 229 0.13 7.93 -18.54
N HIS A 230 -0.07 6.82 -19.27
CA HIS A 230 -0.58 6.79 -20.63
C HIS A 230 -1.88 5.98 -20.69
N GLU A 231 -2.59 6.12 -21.79
CA GLU A 231 -3.71 5.26 -22.14
C GLU A 231 -3.24 3.84 -22.53
N SER A 232 -4.15 2.87 -22.53
CA SER A 232 -3.85 1.48 -22.86
C SER A 232 -4.73 0.97 -23.99
N ALA A 233 -4.09 0.42 -25.04
CA ALA A 233 -4.79 -0.23 -26.15
C ALA A 233 -5.67 -1.40 -25.68
N ALA A 234 -5.18 -2.19 -24.72
CA ALA A 234 -5.94 -3.28 -24.13
C ALA A 234 -7.14 -2.77 -23.34
N MET A 235 -6.98 -1.70 -22.55
CA MET A 235 -8.10 -1.12 -21.79
C MET A 235 -9.17 -0.52 -22.69
N TRP A 236 -8.77 0.10 -23.81
CA TRP A 236 -9.74 0.50 -24.84
C TRP A 236 -10.52 -0.73 -25.33
N GLN A 237 -9.85 -1.80 -25.76
CA GLN A 237 -10.52 -2.99 -26.27
C GLN A 237 -11.44 -3.69 -25.23
N LEU A 238 -11.03 -3.76 -23.96
CA LEU A 238 -11.81 -4.41 -22.90
C LEU A 238 -13.14 -3.71 -22.62
N TYR A 239 -13.20 -2.39 -22.79
CA TYR A 239 -14.38 -1.58 -22.48
C TYR A 239 -15.13 -1.09 -23.73
N ALA A 240 -14.46 -1.14 -24.88
CA ALA A 240 -15.05 -0.88 -26.18
C ALA A 240 -15.59 -2.22 -26.71
N GLY A 241 -16.76 -2.65 -26.21
CA GLY A 241 -17.50 -3.77 -26.79
C GLY A 241 -17.85 -3.53 -28.28
N SER A 242 -17.81 -2.27 -28.71
CA SER A 242 -17.76 -1.77 -30.10
C SER A 242 -16.54 -0.85 -30.25
N ASN A 243 -16.25 -0.29 -31.44
CA ASN A 243 -15.20 0.75 -31.56
C ASN A 243 -15.49 2.03 -30.74
N ASP A 244 -16.65 2.11 -30.08
CA ASP A 244 -17.17 3.27 -29.36
C ASP A 244 -17.03 3.10 -27.86
N ALA A 245 -16.00 3.75 -27.32
CA ALA A 245 -15.74 3.83 -25.90
C ALA A 245 -15.31 5.24 -25.51
N ILE A 246 -15.46 5.52 -24.22
CA ILE A 246 -15.08 6.77 -23.59
C ILE A 246 -14.14 6.47 -22.44
N ALA A 247 -13.14 7.32 -22.25
CA ALA A 247 -12.33 7.31 -21.05
C ALA A 247 -12.36 8.68 -20.38
N ILE A 248 -12.66 8.71 -19.09
CA ILE A 248 -12.44 9.91 -18.28
C ILE A 248 -11.07 9.81 -17.61
N ARG A 249 -10.42 10.96 -17.46
CA ARG A 249 -9.13 11.04 -16.77
C ARG A 249 -9.21 12.00 -15.58
N THR A 250 -8.60 11.62 -14.47
CA THR A 250 -8.39 12.45 -13.29
C THR A 250 -6.97 12.26 -12.74
N SER A 251 -6.71 12.83 -11.56
CA SER A 251 -5.50 12.61 -10.77
C SER A 251 -5.87 11.99 -9.42
N PHE A 252 -4.96 11.25 -8.80
CA PHE A 252 -5.18 10.65 -7.49
C PHE A 252 -5.64 11.68 -6.43
N GLY A 253 -5.02 12.86 -6.39
CA GLY A 253 -5.40 13.93 -5.45
C GLY A 253 -6.83 14.43 -5.67
N LYS A 254 -7.24 14.62 -6.94
CA LYS A 254 -8.63 15.01 -7.26
C LYS A 254 -9.65 13.95 -6.86
N LEU A 255 -9.35 12.66 -7.11
CA LEU A 255 -10.21 11.56 -6.70
C LEU A 255 -10.34 11.50 -5.16
N ARG A 256 -9.21 11.60 -4.45
CA ARG A 256 -9.16 11.63 -2.99
C ARG A 256 -9.96 12.80 -2.42
N THR A 257 -9.81 14.01 -2.97
CA THR A 257 -10.57 15.18 -2.52
C THR A 257 -12.06 15.11 -2.88
N ALA A 258 -12.43 14.41 -3.94
CA ALA A 258 -13.84 14.29 -4.36
C ALA A 258 -14.61 13.22 -3.58
N LEU A 259 -13.93 12.30 -2.89
CA LEU A 259 -14.54 11.22 -2.12
C LEU A 259 -14.35 11.45 -0.61
N PRO A 260 -15.31 11.02 0.23
CA PRO A 260 -15.14 11.10 1.68
C PRO A 260 -13.95 10.31 2.22
N ASP A 261 -13.47 10.68 3.40
CA ASP A 261 -12.32 10.03 4.07
C ASP A 261 -12.61 8.58 4.51
N SER A 262 -13.88 8.22 4.66
CA SER A 262 -14.30 6.84 4.90
C SER A 262 -14.00 5.92 3.70
N VAL A 263 -13.90 6.47 2.49
CA VAL A 263 -13.56 5.68 1.30
C VAL A 263 -12.07 5.35 1.29
N LYS A 264 -11.73 4.07 1.44
CA LYS A 264 -10.33 3.62 1.37
C LYS A 264 -9.91 3.49 -0.08
N ILE A 265 -8.78 4.10 -0.46
CA ILE A 265 -8.27 4.05 -1.83
C ILE A 265 -6.86 3.51 -1.83
N GLY A 266 -6.59 2.53 -2.69
CA GLY A 266 -5.25 1.97 -2.86
C GLY A 266 -5.04 1.28 -4.19
N LEU A 267 -3.78 1.01 -4.51
CA LEU A 267 -3.31 0.20 -5.62
C LEU A 267 -3.52 -1.28 -5.30
N VAL A 268 -4.02 -2.01 -6.28
CA VAL A 268 -4.23 -3.45 -6.19
C VAL A 268 -2.90 -4.20 -6.13
N LYS A 269 -2.85 -5.20 -5.26
CA LYS A 269 -1.73 -6.12 -5.04
C LYS A 269 -1.95 -7.37 -5.88
N TYR A 270 -1.02 -7.63 -6.78
CA TYR A 270 -1.10 -8.81 -7.64
C TYR A 270 -0.42 -10.01 -6.98
N ALA A 271 -1.16 -11.11 -6.80
CA ALA A 271 -0.69 -12.29 -6.08
C ALA A 271 -0.91 -13.60 -6.85
N ASP A 272 -0.01 -14.56 -6.62
CA ASP A 272 -0.18 -15.97 -6.99
C ASP A 272 -1.02 -16.65 -5.92
N TYR A 273 -2.31 -16.88 -6.23
CA TYR A 273 -3.28 -17.48 -5.33
C TYR A 273 -2.99 -18.96 -4.99
N ASN A 274 -1.99 -19.59 -5.62
CA ASN A 274 -1.54 -20.92 -5.23
C ASN A 274 -0.48 -20.91 -4.13
N GLN A 275 0.29 -19.83 -4.01
CA GLN A 275 1.52 -19.81 -3.21
C GLN A 275 1.59 -18.67 -2.19
N GLN A 276 0.91 -17.55 -2.45
CA GLN A 276 1.04 -16.34 -1.63
C GLN A 276 -0.11 -16.21 -0.65
N TRP A 277 0.24 -15.86 0.59
CA TRP A 277 -0.72 -15.57 1.65
C TRP A 277 -1.44 -14.23 1.40
N ILE A 278 -2.77 -14.26 1.41
CA ILE A 278 -3.64 -13.08 1.34
C ILE A 278 -3.87 -12.57 2.77
N SER A 279 -3.75 -11.26 2.98
CA SER A 279 -3.89 -10.66 4.31
C SER A 279 -5.26 -10.93 4.92
N GLU A 280 -5.27 -11.43 6.16
CA GLU A 280 -6.45 -11.63 7.01
C GLU A 280 -6.52 -10.59 8.15
N GLN A 281 -5.70 -9.53 8.10
CA GLN A 281 -5.63 -8.55 9.19
C GLN A 281 -6.91 -7.72 9.35
N ALA A 282 -7.64 -7.50 8.26
CA ALA A 282 -8.95 -6.89 8.22
C ALA A 282 -9.73 -7.47 7.02
N PRO A 283 -11.06 -7.59 7.11
CA PRO A 283 -11.85 -8.21 6.04
C PRO A 283 -11.73 -7.50 4.69
N ILE A 284 -11.72 -6.16 4.70
CA ILE A 284 -11.59 -5.32 3.50
C ILE A 284 -10.29 -5.58 2.71
N HIS A 285 -9.25 -6.12 3.36
CA HIS A 285 -7.93 -6.30 2.75
C HIS A 285 -7.93 -7.26 1.56
N ARG A 286 -8.79 -8.29 1.57
CA ARG A 286 -8.86 -9.30 0.51
C ARG A 286 -9.28 -8.70 -0.84
N PHE A 287 -10.05 -7.60 -0.81
CA PHE A 287 -10.47 -6.88 -2.02
C PHE A 287 -9.39 -5.99 -2.62
N MET A 288 -8.21 -5.89 -2.01
CA MET A 288 -7.05 -5.24 -2.62
C MET A 288 -6.15 -6.24 -3.35
N TYR A 289 -6.55 -7.51 -3.49
CA TYR A 289 -5.79 -8.51 -4.23
C TYR A 289 -6.47 -8.88 -5.54
N LYS A 290 -5.63 -9.18 -6.53
CA LYS A 290 -6.03 -9.73 -7.82
C LYS A 290 -4.97 -10.71 -8.32
N ARG A 291 -5.34 -11.64 -9.20
CA ARG A 291 -4.39 -12.62 -9.76
C ARG A 291 -3.31 -11.93 -10.60
N ILE A 292 -2.09 -12.47 -10.58
CA ILE A 292 -0.94 -11.91 -11.34
C ILE A 292 -1.23 -11.74 -12.84
N SER A 293 -2.08 -12.57 -13.43
CA SER A 293 -2.49 -12.47 -14.84
C SER A 293 -3.10 -11.12 -15.21
N PHE A 294 -3.70 -10.40 -14.25
CA PHE A 294 -4.32 -9.09 -14.46
C PHE A 294 -3.42 -7.90 -14.12
N LYS A 295 -2.12 -8.13 -13.90
CA LYS A 295 -1.17 -7.05 -13.56
C LYS A 295 -1.15 -5.91 -14.58
N HIS A 296 -1.47 -6.21 -15.84
CA HIS A 296 -1.56 -5.22 -16.92
C HIS A 296 -2.67 -4.18 -16.71
N GLU A 297 -3.67 -4.45 -15.87
CA GLU A 297 -4.74 -3.51 -15.52
C GLU A 297 -4.28 -2.38 -14.59
N ALA A 298 -3.09 -2.47 -13.97
CA ALA A 298 -2.54 -1.41 -13.09
C ALA A 298 -3.61 -0.77 -12.16
N GLU A 299 -4.41 -1.61 -11.51
CA GLU A 299 -5.70 -1.23 -10.96
C GLU A 299 -5.53 -0.47 -9.63
N LEU A 300 -6.35 0.57 -9.45
CA LEU A 300 -6.57 1.28 -8.20
C LEU A 300 -8.05 1.16 -7.81
N ARG A 301 -8.31 0.79 -6.57
CA ARG A 301 -9.67 0.63 -6.03
C ARG A 301 -9.96 1.70 -5.00
N ALA A 302 -11.16 2.26 -5.09
CA ALA A 302 -11.83 2.98 -4.02
C ALA A 302 -12.86 2.01 -3.42
N ILE A 303 -12.79 1.75 -2.12
CA ILE A 303 -13.63 0.77 -1.42
C ILE A 303 -14.37 1.46 -0.28
N ILE A 304 -15.67 1.17 -0.20
CA ILE A 304 -16.57 1.59 0.85
C ILE A 304 -16.95 0.34 1.63
N ASP A 305 -16.80 0.42 2.95
CA ASP A 305 -17.44 -0.51 3.89
C ASP A 305 -18.82 0.08 4.22
N LEU A 306 -19.87 -0.61 3.81
CA LEU A 306 -21.26 -0.18 3.97
C LEU A 306 -21.76 -0.33 5.41
N ASP A 307 -21.05 -1.08 6.25
CA ASP A 307 -21.33 -1.21 7.67
C ASP A 307 -20.58 -0.19 8.53
N ASP A 308 -19.65 0.58 7.93
CA ASP A 308 -18.96 1.67 8.65
C ASP A 308 -19.99 2.75 9.04
N PRO A 309 -20.10 3.14 10.32
CA PRO A 309 -21.00 4.21 10.74
C PRO A 309 -20.71 5.56 10.05
N ASN A 310 -19.52 5.71 9.46
CA ASN A 310 -19.09 6.88 8.69
C ASN A 310 -19.18 6.67 7.16
N VAL A 311 -19.99 5.70 6.70
CA VAL A 311 -20.30 5.49 5.28
C VAL A 311 -20.66 6.82 4.61
N PRO A 312 -20.26 7.07 3.34
CA PRO A 312 -20.50 8.34 2.65
C PRO A 312 -21.95 8.87 2.79
N LEU A 313 -22.14 10.01 3.47
CA LEU A 313 -23.46 10.62 3.65
C LEU A 313 -24.10 11.08 2.33
N ASN A 314 -23.26 11.38 1.33
CA ASN A 314 -23.66 11.71 -0.03
C ASN A 314 -23.80 10.47 -0.94
N GLY A 315 -23.83 9.28 -0.35
CA GLY A 315 -24.01 8.03 -1.08
C GLY A 315 -25.37 7.39 -0.85
N GLN A 316 -25.84 6.65 -1.84
CA GLN A 316 -27.17 6.03 -1.84
C GLN A 316 -27.14 4.69 -2.60
N ILE A 317 -27.98 3.76 -2.17
CA ILE A 317 -28.19 2.50 -2.89
C ILE A 317 -29.16 2.74 -4.05
N ARG A 318 -28.74 2.40 -5.27
CA ARG A 318 -29.58 2.41 -6.49
C ARG A 318 -29.41 1.10 -7.23
N ASN A 319 -30.51 0.39 -7.47
CA ASN A 319 -30.54 -0.92 -8.16
C ASN A 319 -29.52 -1.92 -7.57
N GLY A 320 -29.39 -1.92 -6.24
CA GLY A 320 -28.44 -2.76 -5.51
C GLY A 320 -26.97 -2.39 -5.67
N ASN A 321 -26.63 -1.24 -6.26
CA ASN A 321 -25.29 -0.66 -6.28
C ASN A 321 -25.21 0.59 -5.40
N TYR A 322 -24.01 1.03 -5.09
CA TYR A 322 -23.80 2.27 -4.34
C TYR A 322 -23.30 3.37 -5.27
N VAL A 323 -23.87 4.57 -5.17
CA VAL A 323 -23.41 5.75 -5.92
C VAL A 323 -23.06 6.85 -4.95
N VAL A 324 -21.97 7.59 -5.21
CA VAL A 324 -21.52 8.71 -4.39
C VAL A 324 -21.62 10.00 -5.20
N GLY A 325 -22.53 10.90 -4.82
CA GLY A 325 -22.75 12.18 -5.50
C GLY A 325 -21.54 13.10 -5.40
N LEU A 326 -21.08 13.66 -6.52
CA LEU A 326 -19.90 14.53 -6.55
C LEU A 326 -19.91 15.54 -7.69
N ASP A 327 -19.11 16.59 -7.57
CA ASP A 327 -18.91 17.57 -8.65
C ASP A 327 -17.96 17.01 -9.72
N LEU A 328 -18.54 16.62 -10.85
CA LEU A 328 -17.81 16.07 -11.99
C LEU A 328 -16.78 17.05 -12.57
N ASN A 329 -17.01 18.37 -12.48
CA ASN A 329 -16.05 19.38 -12.96
C ASN A 329 -14.82 19.49 -12.05
N ARG A 330 -14.94 19.10 -10.77
CA ARG A 330 -13.79 18.99 -9.87
C ARG A 330 -13.01 17.70 -10.10
N LEU A 331 -13.73 16.60 -10.36
CA LEU A 331 -13.14 15.27 -10.58
C LEU A 331 -12.51 15.12 -11.98
N ILE A 332 -13.28 15.32 -13.05
CA ILE A 332 -12.88 15.01 -14.42
C ILE A 332 -11.96 16.10 -14.95
N THR A 333 -10.77 15.71 -15.38
CA THR A 333 -9.80 16.63 -16.00
C THR A 333 -9.83 16.60 -17.52
N ARG A 334 -10.18 15.44 -18.10
CA ARG A 334 -10.36 15.25 -19.55
C ARG A 334 -11.33 14.12 -19.82
N VAL A 335 -12.03 14.23 -20.94
CA VAL A 335 -12.83 13.17 -21.55
C VAL A 335 -12.15 12.79 -22.86
N PHE A 336 -11.94 11.51 -23.07
CA PHE A 336 -11.36 10.94 -24.28
C PHE A 336 -12.40 10.08 -24.98
N VAL A 337 -12.47 10.21 -26.30
CA VAL A 337 -13.24 9.32 -27.16
C VAL A 337 -12.26 8.37 -27.83
N SER A 338 -12.65 7.10 -27.94
CA SER A 338 -11.87 6.05 -28.60
C SER A 338 -11.30 6.53 -29.95
N PRO A 339 -10.02 6.21 -30.25
CA PRO A 339 -9.39 6.59 -31.51
C PRO A 339 -10.11 5.97 -32.73
N LYS A 340 -10.83 4.86 -32.53
CA LYS A 340 -11.53 4.12 -33.59
C LYS A 340 -13.00 4.52 -33.77
N SER A 341 -13.52 5.43 -32.96
CA SER A 341 -14.92 5.89 -33.07
C SER A 341 -15.16 6.67 -34.36
N GLN A 342 -16.39 6.64 -34.86
CA GLN A 342 -16.79 7.48 -36.00
C GLN A 342 -16.94 8.95 -35.57
N ASP A 343 -16.92 9.89 -36.53
CA ASP A 343 -17.02 11.34 -36.23
C ASP A 343 -18.35 11.73 -35.60
N TRP A 344 -19.47 11.13 -36.07
CA TRP A 344 -20.78 11.39 -35.47
C TRP A 344 -20.83 11.02 -33.99
N TYR A 345 -20.10 9.98 -33.57
CA TYR A 345 -20.03 9.55 -32.18
C TYR A 345 -19.23 10.54 -31.34
N PHE A 346 -18.09 11.03 -31.86
CA PHE A 346 -17.33 12.10 -31.21
C PHE A 346 -18.18 13.37 -31.03
N ASP A 347 -18.89 13.79 -32.08
CA ASP A 347 -19.79 14.95 -32.03
C ASP A 347 -20.93 14.76 -31.02
N LEU A 348 -21.47 13.54 -30.92
CA LEU A 348 -22.47 13.20 -29.92
C LEU A 348 -21.91 13.36 -28.50
N VAL A 349 -20.72 12.83 -28.23
CA VAL A 349 -20.06 12.97 -26.91
C VAL A 349 -19.81 14.44 -26.58
N CYS A 350 -19.39 15.26 -27.54
CA CYS A 350 -19.22 16.70 -27.39
C CYS A 350 -20.56 17.40 -27.03
N LYS A 351 -21.64 17.11 -27.77
CA LYS A 351 -22.98 17.66 -27.50
C LYS A 351 -23.49 17.25 -26.12
N VAL A 352 -23.27 16.00 -25.72
CA VAL A 352 -23.67 15.48 -24.40
C VAL A 352 -22.89 16.17 -23.29
N CYS A 353 -21.55 16.27 -23.39
CA CYS A 353 -20.75 16.96 -22.39
C CYS A 353 -21.19 18.41 -22.19
N LYS A 354 -21.49 19.12 -23.30
CA LYS A 354 -22.03 20.48 -23.26
C LYS A 354 -23.41 20.54 -22.58
N ARG A 355 -24.32 19.62 -22.92
CA ARG A 355 -25.67 19.55 -22.34
C ARG A 355 -25.64 19.37 -20.82
N TYR A 356 -24.74 18.52 -20.31
CA TYR A 356 -24.57 18.27 -18.88
C TYR A 356 -23.62 19.26 -18.18
N GLY A 357 -23.16 20.31 -18.87
CA GLY A 357 -22.34 21.37 -18.26
C GLY A 357 -20.92 20.94 -17.84
N LEU A 358 -20.34 19.93 -18.49
CA LEU A 358 -18.92 19.63 -18.31
C LEU A 358 -18.04 20.72 -18.93
N LYS A 359 -17.13 21.28 -18.15
CA LYS A 359 -16.20 22.35 -18.54
C LYS A 359 -15.08 21.84 -19.44
N THR A 360 -14.70 20.57 -19.34
CA THR A 360 -13.70 19.97 -20.23
C THR A 360 -14.33 19.64 -21.56
N GLN A 361 -13.63 19.97 -22.65
CA GLN A 361 -14.00 19.51 -23.98
C GLN A 361 -13.50 18.06 -24.18
N PRO A 362 -14.30 17.17 -24.79
CA PRO A 362 -13.83 15.87 -25.23
C PRO A 362 -12.74 16.00 -26.29
N ILE A 363 -11.79 15.07 -26.26
CA ILE A 363 -10.77 14.94 -27.30
C ILE A 363 -10.78 13.52 -27.85
N ARG A 364 -10.49 13.37 -29.14
CA ARG A 364 -10.21 12.06 -29.71
C ARG A 364 -8.85 11.60 -29.20
N SER A 365 -8.78 10.36 -28.74
CA SER A 365 -7.50 9.73 -28.36
C SER A 365 -6.57 9.67 -29.57
N SER A 366 -5.30 9.99 -29.36
CA SER A 366 -4.25 9.95 -30.37
C SER A 366 -3.49 8.62 -30.39
N LEU A 367 -4.00 7.57 -29.74
CA LEU A 367 -3.27 6.32 -29.51
C LEU A 367 -2.78 5.65 -30.80
N TYR A 368 -3.53 5.84 -31.88
CA TYR A 368 -3.23 5.28 -33.19
C TYR A 368 -2.92 6.35 -34.24
N ASP A 369 -2.64 7.59 -33.81
CA ASP A 369 -2.12 8.61 -34.70
C ASP A 369 -0.72 8.15 -35.13
N GLY A 370 -0.49 8.13 -36.45
CA GLY A 370 0.80 7.77 -37.00
C GLY A 370 1.90 8.75 -36.55
N PRO A 371 3.18 8.35 -36.60
CA PRO A 371 4.27 9.29 -36.38
C PRO A 371 4.15 10.45 -37.38
N VAL A 372 4.30 11.68 -36.89
CA VAL A 372 4.41 12.86 -37.76
C VAL A 372 5.65 12.64 -38.63
N THR A 373 5.46 12.65 -39.94
CA THR A 373 6.54 12.48 -40.92
C THR A 373 7.30 13.77 -41.15
#